data_AF-A0A428G1R1-F1
#
_entry.id   AF-A0A428G1R1-F1
#
_cell.length_a   1.000
_cell.length_b   1.000
_cell.length_c   1.000
_cell.angle_alpha   90.00
_cell.angle_beta   90.00
_cell.angle_gamma   90.00
#
_symmetry.space_group_name_H-M   'P 1'
#
loop_
_entity.id
_entity.type
_entity.pdbx_description
1 polymer ?
#
loop_
_entity_poly.entity_id
_entity_poly.type
_entity_poly.pdbx_seq_one_letter_code
_entity_poly.pdbx_strand_id
1 'polypeptide(L)' 'MRMYEIEILVKLGDGNVMKDYESDTNPYKALLKAMNMAHMFIVDELE' A
#
# COMPACT_ATOMS: atom_id res chain seq x y z
N MET A 1 -11.26 18.28 -9.41
CA MET A 1 -11.62 17.21 -8.45
C MET A 1 -10.49 17.07 -7.44
N ARG A 2 -10.78 16.85 -6.16
CA ARG A 2 -9.74 16.64 -5.14
C ARG A 2 -9.13 15.24 -5.34
N MET A 3 -7.81 15.15 -5.34
CA MET A 3 -7.08 13.88 -5.36
C MET A 3 -6.76 13.47 -3.92
N TYR A 4 -6.98 12.20 -3.61
CA TYR A 4 -6.65 11.61 -2.32
C TYR A 4 -5.43 10.72 -2.52
N GLU A 5 -4.48 10.82 -1.60
CA GLU A 5 -3.26 10.03 -1.58
C GLU A 5 -3.21 9.27 -0.26
N ILE A 6 -2.85 7.99 -0.31
CA ILE A 6 -2.70 7.11 0.84
C ILE A 6 -1.32 6.50 0.77
N GLU A 7 -0.51 6.79 1.79
CA GLU A 7 0.80 6.16 1.99
C GLU A 7 0.63 4.89 2.83
N ILE A 8 1.31 3.82 2.40
CA ILE A 8 1.44 2.58 3.16
C ILE A 8 2.89 2.37 3.54
N LEU A 9 3.08 1.94 4.78
CA LEU A 9 4.36 1.55 5.33
C LEU A 9 4.23 0.18 6.01
N VAL A 10 4.96 -0.80 5.51
CA VAL A 10 5.01 -2.17 6.04
C VAL A 10 6.40 -2.41 6.62
N LYS A 11 6.47 -2.83 7.88
CA LYS A 11 7.72 -3.22 8.55
C LYS A 11 7.77 -4.74 8.60
N LEU A 12 8.78 -5.31 7.96
CA LEU A 12 9.00 -6.75 7.90
C LEU A 12 9.81 -7.22 9.11
N GLY A 13 9.73 -8.53 9.40
CA GLY A 13 10.37 -9.13 10.57
C GLY A 13 11.91 -9.14 10.51
N ASP A 14 12.48 -8.97 9.31
CA ASP A 14 13.92 -8.87 9.05
C ASP A 14 14.47 -7.43 9.22
N GLY A 15 13.59 -6.47 9.54
CA GLY A 15 13.93 -5.06 9.69
C GLY A 15 13.83 -4.25 8.40
N ASN A 16 13.48 -4.86 7.27
CA ASN A 16 13.20 -4.14 6.04
C ASN A 16 11.89 -3.35 6.15
N VAL A 17 11.83 -2.23 5.42
CA VAL A 17 10.66 -1.35 5.35
C VAL A 17 10.26 -1.19 3.90
N MET A 18 9.03 -1.56 3.60
CA MET A 18 8.40 -1.31 2.32
C MET A 18 7.49 -0.08 2.46
N LYS A 19 7.64 0.85 1.52
CA LYS A 19 6.86 2.09 1.48
C LYS A 19 6.37 2.32 0.07
N ASP A 20 5.09 2.57 -0.07
CA ASP A 20 4.47 2.94 -1.33
C ASP A 20 3.29 3.88 -1.11
N TYR A 21 2.77 4.47 -2.18
CA TYR A 21 1.64 5.38 -2.14
C TYR A 21 0.67 5.13 -3.28
N GLU A 22 -0.61 5.29 -3.00
CA GLU A 22 -1.68 5.17 -3.99
C GLU A 22 -2.56 6.39 -4.01
N SER A 23 -3.02 6.75 -5.20
CA SER A 23 -3.88 7.91 -5.38
C SER A 23 -5.13 7.60 -6.20
N ASP A 24 -6.22 8.27 -5.82
CA ASP A 24 -7.47 8.23 -6.55
C ASP A 24 -8.32 9.48 -6.23
N THR A 25 -9.29 9.76 -7.09
CA THR A 25 -10.29 10.80 -6.83
C THR A 25 -11.38 10.34 -5.87
N ASN A 26 -11.50 9.02 -5.65
CA ASN A 26 -12.33 8.41 -4.61
C ASN A 26 -11.40 7.82 -3.52
N PRO A 27 -11.46 8.30 -2.28
CA PRO A 27 -10.55 7.86 -1.21
C PRO A 27 -10.69 6.37 -0.88
N TYR A 28 -11.87 5.78 -1.06
CA TYR A 28 -12.08 4.34 -0.87
C TYR A 28 -11.37 3.52 -1.95
N LYS A 29 -11.35 4.00 -3.19
CA LYS A 29 -10.58 3.35 -4.27
C LYS A 29 -9.08 3.46 -4.03
N ALA A 30 -8.58 4.61 -3.57
CA ALA A 30 -7.19 4.77 -3.18
C ALA A 30 -6.81 3.76 -2.09
N LEU A 31 -7.67 3.59 -1.07
CA LEU A 31 -7.45 2.64 0.03
C LEU A 31 -7.39 1.19 -0.47
N LEU A 32 -8.32 0.79 -1.34
CA LEU A 32 -8.33 -0.56 -1.91
C LEU A 32 -7.07 -0.86 -2.72
N LYS A 33 -6.59 0.08 -3.55
CA LYS A 33 -5.33 -0.09 -4.29
C LYS A 33 -4.16 -0.26 -3.33
N ALA A 34 -4.09 0.58 -2.30
CA ALA A 34 -3.06 0.55 -1.30
C ALA A 34 -3.06 -0.82 -0.58
N MET A 35 -4.22 -1.30 -0.11
CA MET A 35 -4.35 -2.61 0.53
C MET A 35 -3.94 -3.77 -0.40
N ASN A 36 -4.27 -3.71 -1.69
CA ASN A 36 -3.85 -4.71 -2.66
C ASN A 36 -2.33 -4.75 -2.83
N MET A 37 -1.65 -3.60 -2.85
CA MET A 37 -0.19 -3.58 -2.89
C MET A 37 0.43 -4.16 -1.63
N ALA A 38 -0.07 -3.77 -0.45
CA ALA A 38 0.37 -4.37 0.81
C ALA A 38 0.19 -5.90 0.80
N HIS A 39 -0.92 -6.39 0.25
CA HIS A 39 -1.17 -7.82 0.09
C HIS A 39 -0.15 -8.48 -0.84
N MET A 40 0.11 -7.94 -2.04
CA MET A 40 1.10 -8.48 -2.97
C MET A 40 2.49 -8.52 -2.34
N PHE A 41 2.91 -7.45 -1.65
CA PHE A 41 4.20 -7.41 -0.97
C PHE A 41 4.34 -8.48 0.12
N ILE A 42 3.28 -8.70 0.92
CA ILE A 42 3.30 -9.75 1.95
C ILE A 42 3.39 -11.14 1.31
N VAL A 43 2.70 -11.36 0.19
CA VAL A 43 2.72 -12.64 -0.51
C VAL A 43 4.10 -12.91 -1.12
N ASP A 44 4.69 -11.93 -1.81
CA ASP A 44 6.02 -12.05 -2.44
C ASP A 44 7.14 -12.36 -1.42
N GLU A 45 7.03 -11.90 -0.17
CA GLU A 45 7.99 -12.20 0.90
C GLU A 45 7.79 -13.58 1.56
N LEU A 46 6.63 -14.22 1.37
CA LEU A 46 6.30 -15.52 1.93
C LEU A 46 6.52 -16.70 0.96
N GLU A 47 6.69 -16.42 -0.33
CA GLU A 47 7.01 -17.40 -1.39
C GLU A 47 8.52 -17.55 -1.63
#